data_AF-A0A7Z7HY76-F1
#
_entry.id   AF-A0A7Z7HY76-F1
#
_cell.length_a   1.000
_cell.length_b   1.000
_cell.length_c   1.000
_cell.angle_alpha   90.00
_cell.angle_beta   90.00
_cell.angle_gamma   90.00
#
_symmetry.space_group_name_H-M   'P 1'
#
loop_
_entity.id
_entity.type
_entity.pdbx_description
1 polymer ?
#
loop_
_entity_poly.entity_id
_entity_poly.type
_entity_poly.pdbx_seq_one_letter_code
_entity_poly.pdbx_strand_id
1 'polypeptide(L)'
;MAVPSLSQRLPLMRLAFRPFFWFGALFSVLAMLVWLGFWHGNVWLSPHGGMLWWHQHEMLFGFGSAIIAGFLLTAVQNWTGRPSLSGWPLLALLIIWLTARILIAFAYLPGWLILLVDAAFLPLVALAMAKRVIAVRMWRNLMFVPVLLALAVANISMHMAVINPGAINNSALFIREASHFAMLVITLLMVLLGGRMIPFFTSRKLGFDQPARYRLLELASIGTLAAIVILRAVSLLSDLRANKLMAALMLIAAVSNAWRLSHWQGWRSFREPLLWGLHASYAFIPLGLVMWAWQLISGQHVESALHALAIGSMGTMILAMMARVSLGHTGRPIQTLPGIGVALTVLLLAALLRSVWLVLFPYSNQWVYSIVIIAWCISYLIFLLHYTVPLFTARADGNDG
;
A
#
# COMPACT_ATOMS: atom_id res chain seq x y z
N MET A 1 -11.91 -2.34 42.09
CA MET A 1 -12.27 -2.81 40.73
C MET A 1 -11.19 -2.36 39.77
N ALA A 2 -10.53 -3.27 39.05
CA ALA A 2 -9.52 -2.89 38.05
C ALA A 2 -10.20 -2.11 36.91
N VAL A 3 -9.67 -0.94 36.56
CA VAL A 3 -10.19 -0.15 35.43
C VAL A 3 -9.98 -0.95 34.15
N PRO A 4 -11.06 -1.31 33.41
CA PRO A 4 -10.90 -2.08 32.19
C PRO A 4 -10.03 -1.33 31.18
N SER A 5 -9.09 -2.04 30.57
CA SER A 5 -8.13 -1.49 29.63
C SER A 5 -8.82 -0.92 28.39
N LEU A 6 -8.15 -0.02 27.66
CA LEU A 6 -8.73 0.62 26.46
C LEU A 6 -9.21 -0.42 25.43
N SER A 7 -8.49 -1.53 25.26
CA SER A 7 -8.85 -2.62 24.34
C SER A 7 -10.05 -3.46 24.83
N GLN A 8 -10.30 -3.51 26.14
CA GLN A 8 -11.50 -4.14 26.69
C GLN A 8 -12.74 -3.30 26.38
N ARG A 9 -12.63 -1.97 26.46
CA ARG A 9 -13.75 -1.05 26.21
C ARG A 9 -14.01 -0.77 24.72
N LEU A 10 -12.96 -0.65 23.92
CA LEU A 10 -13.05 -0.26 22.51
C LEU A 10 -12.54 -1.41 21.62
N PRO A 11 -13.42 -2.14 20.92
CA PRO A 11 -13.02 -3.20 20.00
C PRO A 11 -12.05 -2.72 18.92
N LEU A 12 -12.20 -1.46 18.48
CA LEU A 12 -11.30 -0.80 17.54
C LEU A 12 -9.83 -0.86 18.00
N MET A 13 -9.56 -0.87 19.30
CA MET A 13 -8.18 -0.86 19.84
C MET A 13 -7.64 -2.26 20.17
N ARG A 14 -8.32 -3.35 19.75
CA ARG A 14 -7.89 -4.73 20.05
C ARG A 14 -6.77 -5.22 19.15
N LEU A 15 -6.82 -4.90 17.86
CA LEU A 15 -5.81 -5.30 16.87
C LEU A 15 -5.55 -4.16 15.88
N ALA A 16 -4.29 -4.06 15.43
CA ALA A 16 -3.82 -2.95 14.63
C ALA A 16 -4.53 -2.81 13.27
N PHE A 17 -5.04 -3.89 12.67
CA PHE A 17 -5.76 -3.75 11.40
C PHE A 17 -7.01 -2.90 11.57
N ARG A 18 -7.69 -2.95 12.71
CA ARG A 18 -8.99 -2.29 12.91
C ARG A 18 -8.93 -0.77 12.72
N PRO A 19 -8.12 -0.01 13.48
CA PRO A 19 -8.06 1.43 13.32
C PRO A 19 -7.36 1.81 12.02
N PHE A 20 -6.25 1.15 11.68
CA PHE A 20 -5.48 1.54 10.49
C PHE A 20 -6.23 1.27 9.19
N PHE A 21 -7.05 0.22 9.10
CA PHE A 21 -7.88 -0.01 7.93
C PHE A 21 -8.98 1.02 7.81
N TRP A 22 -9.68 1.32 8.90
CA TRP A 22 -10.77 2.28 8.85
C TRP A 22 -10.29 3.71 8.62
N PHE A 23 -9.36 4.19 9.45
CA PHE A 23 -8.81 5.54 9.30
C PHE A 23 -7.98 5.69 8.02
N GLY A 24 -7.25 4.66 7.58
CA GLY A 24 -6.54 4.67 6.31
C GLY A 24 -7.47 4.78 5.11
N ALA A 25 -8.57 4.00 5.08
CA ALA A 25 -9.59 4.11 4.02
C ALA A 25 -10.33 5.45 4.06
N LEU A 26 -10.69 5.94 5.25
CA LEU A 26 -11.32 7.26 5.37
C LEU A 26 -10.39 8.34 4.86
N PHE A 27 -9.13 8.30 5.28
CA PHE A 27 -8.12 9.24 4.85
C PHE A 27 -7.91 9.19 3.33
N SER A 28 -7.88 8.01 2.70
CA SER A 28 -7.72 7.91 1.25
C SER A 28 -8.89 8.54 0.48
N VAL A 29 -10.13 8.39 0.96
CA VAL A 29 -11.31 9.06 0.38
C VAL A 29 -11.19 10.57 0.53
N LEU A 30 -10.91 11.06 1.74
CA LEU A 30 -10.77 12.50 1.99
C LEU A 30 -9.63 13.11 1.16
N ALA A 31 -8.49 12.43 1.11
CA ALA A 31 -7.33 12.90 0.36
C ALA A 31 -7.62 12.98 -1.15
N MET A 32 -8.34 11.99 -1.68
CA MET A 32 -8.72 11.97 -3.10
C MET A 32 -9.82 12.99 -3.43
N LEU A 33 -10.74 13.30 -2.51
CA LEU A 33 -11.68 14.42 -2.69
C LEU A 33 -10.97 15.77 -2.72
N VAL A 34 -9.98 15.98 -1.86
CA VAL A 34 -9.13 17.18 -1.87
C VAL A 34 -8.32 17.25 -3.16
N TRP A 35 -7.79 16.12 -3.63
CA TRP A 35 -7.11 16.02 -4.93
C TRP A 35 -8.05 16.32 -6.11
N LEU A 36 -9.32 15.90 -6.05
CA LEU A 36 -10.33 16.25 -7.04
C LEU A 36 -10.56 17.77 -7.06
N GLY A 37 -10.74 18.39 -5.89
CA GLY A 37 -10.89 19.84 -5.76
C GLY A 37 -9.74 20.61 -6.39
N PHE A 38 -8.50 20.10 -6.27
CA PHE A 38 -7.32 20.74 -6.86
C PHE A 38 -7.38 20.80 -8.38
N TRP A 39 -7.80 19.73 -9.04
CA TRP A 39 -7.96 19.70 -10.50
C TRP A 39 -9.08 20.61 -11.02
N HIS A 40 -10.00 21.02 -10.15
CA HIS A 40 -11.12 21.91 -10.48
C HIS A 40 -10.97 23.31 -9.85
N GLY A 41 -9.78 23.66 -9.37
CA GLY A 41 -9.46 25.01 -8.86
C GLY A 41 -10.03 25.37 -7.48
N ASN A 42 -10.60 24.40 -6.75
CA ASN A 42 -11.36 24.62 -5.51
C ASN A 42 -10.70 23.95 -4.30
N VAL A 43 -9.54 24.45 -3.83
CA VAL A 43 -8.96 23.98 -2.56
C VAL A 43 -8.36 25.13 -1.76
N TRP A 44 -8.79 25.26 -0.51
CA TRP A 44 -8.22 26.20 0.47
C TRP A 44 -7.07 25.56 1.29
N LEU A 45 -6.43 24.53 0.74
CA LEU A 45 -5.34 23.81 1.38
C LEU A 45 -4.01 24.21 0.76
N SER A 46 -3.02 24.54 1.61
CA SER A 46 -1.65 24.80 1.20
C SER A 46 -0.73 23.79 1.89
N PRO A 47 -0.66 22.54 1.37
CA PRO A 47 0.09 21.49 2.03
C PRO A 47 1.60 21.69 1.91
N HIS A 48 2.33 21.12 2.87
CA HIS A 48 3.80 21.05 2.84
C HIS A 48 4.26 20.46 1.51
N GLY A 49 5.24 21.09 0.84
CA GLY A 49 5.77 20.62 -0.45
C GLY A 49 4.86 20.84 -1.67
N GLY A 50 3.67 21.42 -1.50
CA GLY A 50 2.72 21.66 -2.57
C GLY A 50 1.88 20.44 -2.93
N MET A 51 0.84 20.63 -3.75
CA MET A 51 -0.22 19.63 -3.93
C MET A 51 0.24 18.34 -4.61
N LEU A 52 1.16 18.41 -5.58
CA LEU A 52 1.67 17.22 -6.26
C LEU A 52 2.52 16.36 -5.32
N TRP A 53 3.41 16.98 -4.54
CA TRP A 53 4.16 16.31 -3.49
C TRP A 53 3.20 15.69 -2.47
N TRP A 54 2.18 16.45 -2.07
CA TRP A 54 1.17 16.00 -1.11
C TRP A 54 0.43 14.76 -1.61
N HIS A 55 -0.10 14.77 -2.82
CA HIS A 55 -0.78 13.59 -3.37
C HIS A 55 0.13 12.36 -3.42
N GLN A 56 1.36 12.51 -3.91
CA GLN A 56 2.33 11.41 -3.96
C GLN A 56 2.64 10.88 -2.55
N HIS A 57 2.93 11.77 -1.61
CA HIS A 57 3.25 11.46 -0.23
C HIS A 57 2.09 10.77 0.48
N GLU A 58 0.92 11.39 0.44
CA GLU A 58 -0.26 10.95 1.16
C GLU A 58 -0.78 9.59 0.69
N MET A 59 -0.67 9.29 -0.60
CA MET A 59 -1.09 7.98 -1.10
C MET A 59 -0.12 6.85 -0.71
N LEU A 60 1.18 7.14 -0.60
CA LEU A 60 2.23 6.16 -0.26
C LEU A 60 2.41 5.99 1.26
N PHE A 61 2.55 7.10 1.99
CA PHE A 61 2.90 7.14 3.42
C PHE A 61 1.69 7.42 4.33
N GLY A 62 0.72 8.21 3.86
CA GLY A 62 -0.55 8.37 4.57
C GLY A 62 -1.37 7.08 4.48
N PHE A 63 -1.88 6.79 3.29
CA PHE A 63 -2.76 5.66 3.02
C PHE A 63 -2.01 4.32 3.00
N GLY A 64 -1.07 4.11 2.07
CA GLY A 64 -0.41 2.81 1.88
C GLY A 64 0.26 2.28 3.15
N SER A 65 1.06 3.13 3.80
CA SER A 65 1.79 2.75 5.02
C SER A 65 0.88 2.50 6.22
N ALA A 66 -0.26 3.19 6.35
CA ALA A 66 -1.25 2.87 7.38
C ALA A 66 -1.76 1.44 7.24
N ILE A 67 -2.16 1.05 6.03
CA ILE A 67 -2.66 -0.31 5.78
C ILE A 67 -1.56 -1.35 5.98
N ILE A 68 -0.34 -1.08 5.52
CA ILE A 68 0.82 -1.95 5.76
C ILE A 68 1.05 -2.14 7.27
N ALA A 69 1.01 -1.06 8.07
CA ALA A 69 1.17 -1.13 9.51
C ALA A 69 0.07 -1.96 10.17
N GLY A 70 -1.20 -1.68 9.84
CA GLY A 70 -2.36 -2.43 10.34
C GLY A 70 -2.27 -3.92 10.03
N PHE A 71 -1.86 -4.25 8.81
CA PHE A 71 -1.68 -5.62 8.36
C PHE A 71 -0.51 -6.33 9.05
N LEU A 72 0.70 -5.75 9.03
CA LEU A 72 1.91 -6.39 9.57
C LEU A 72 1.86 -6.55 11.09
N LEU A 73 1.38 -5.53 11.80
CA LEU A 73 1.19 -5.61 13.24
C LEU A 73 0.07 -6.60 13.62
N THR A 74 -0.87 -6.90 12.73
CA THR A 74 -1.84 -7.99 12.98
C THR A 74 -1.22 -9.35 12.65
N ALA A 75 -0.50 -9.45 11.53
CA ALA A 75 0.12 -10.68 11.06
C ALA A 75 1.21 -11.19 12.02
N VAL A 76 1.98 -10.29 12.65
CA VAL A 76 3.03 -10.67 13.60
C VAL A 76 2.49 -11.46 14.79
N GLN A 77 1.26 -11.21 15.25
CA GLN A 77 0.63 -12.02 16.28
C GLN A 77 0.40 -13.45 15.83
N ASN A 78 -0.14 -13.64 14.62
CA ASN A 78 -0.38 -14.97 14.06
C ASN A 78 0.93 -15.76 13.86
N TRP A 79 2.00 -15.08 13.46
CA TRP A 79 3.29 -15.73 13.29
C TRP A 79 3.91 -16.09 14.65
N THR A 80 3.93 -15.14 15.59
CA THR A 80 4.71 -15.26 16.83
C THR A 80 3.97 -16.00 17.94
N GLY A 81 2.64 -16.14 17.83
CA GLY A 81 1.78 -16.59 18.92
C GLY A 81 1.72 -15.61 20.09
N ARG A 82 2.33 -14.42 19.99
CA ARG A 82 2.38 -13.42 21.05
C ARG A 82 1.41 -12.26 20.77
N PRO A 83 0.78 -11.68 21.79
CA PRO A 83 -0.09 -10.51 21.61
C PRO A 83 0.61 -9.36 20.89
N SER A 84 -0.08 -8.78 19.90
CA SER A 84 0.41 -7.58 19.21
C SER A 84 0.13 -6.29 19.99
N LEU A 85 0.42 -5.13 19.39
CA LEU A 85 0.03 -3.82 19.90
C LEU A 85 -1.51 -3.75 19.99
N SER A 86 -1.99 -3.37 21.17
CA SER A 86 -3.40 -3.13 21.47
C SER A 86 -3.51 -2.02 22.52
N GLY A 87 -4.70 -1.44 22.67
CA GLY A 87 -4.97 -0.40 23.67
C GLY A 87 -4.16 0.88 23.47
N TRP A 88 -3.63 1.44 24.55
CA TRP A 88 -2.93 2.73 24.55
C TRP A 88 -1.71 2.79 23.61
N PRO A 89 -0.80 1.80 23.56
CA PRO A 89 0.29 1.80 22.58
C PRO A 89 -0.17 1.86 21.13
N LEU A 90 -1.30 1.21 20.79
CA LEU A 90 -1.86 1.26 19.44
C LEU A 90 -2.48 2.63 19.15
N LEU A 91 -3.19 3.21 20.13
CA LEU A 91 -3.74 4.56 20.01
C LEU A 91 -2.64 5.62 19.83
N ALA A 92 -1.55 5.53 20.58
CA ALA A 92 -0.42 6.45 20.44
C ALA A 92 0.15 6.43 19.02
N LEU A 93 0.32 5.23 18.44
CA LEU A 93 0.79 5.08 17.07
C LEU A 93 -0.19 5.66 16.03
N LEU A 94 -1.51 5.48 16.26
CA LEU A 94 -2.55 6.09 15.44
C LEU A 94 -2.53 7.63 15.53
N ILE A 95 -2.35 8.18 16.73
CA ILE A 95 -2.27 9.63 16.96
C ILE A 95 -1.06 10.23 16.25
N ILE A 96 0.11 9.58 16.32
CA ILE A 96 1.31 10.02 15.59
C ILE A 96 1.01 10.10 14.09
N TRP A 97 0.42 9.04 13.53
CA TRP A 97 0.04 9.00 12.12
C TRP A 97 -0.97 10.09 11.74
N LEU A 98 -2.05 10.25 12.51
CA LEU A 98 -3.07 11.29 12.26
C LEU A 98 -2.48 12.70 12.36
N THR A 99 -1.64 12.94 13.37
CA THR A 99 -1.00 14.25 13.59
C THR A 99 -0.15 14.63 12.40
N ALA A 100 0.64 13.70 11.85
CA ALA A 100 1.43 13.94 10.65
C ALA A 100 0.58 14.42 9.47
N ARG A 101 -0.59 13.79 9.23
CA ARG A 101 -1.50 14.18 8.14
C ARG A 101 -2.01 15.61 8.30
N ILE A 102 -2.41 15.99 9.52
CA ILE A 102 -2.90 17.34 9.82
C ILE A 102 -1.77 18.36 9.63
N LEU A 103 -0.57 18.09 10.16
CA LEU A 103 0.58 19.00 10.06
C LEU A 103 1.03 19.21 8.61
N ILE A 104 0.98 18.16 7.79
CA ILE A 104 1.30 18.24 6.37
C ILE A 104 0.23 19.03 5.60
N ALA A 105 -1.05 18.82 5.91
CA ALA A 105 -2.15 19.50 5.23
C ALA A 105 -2.19 21.01 5.55
N PHE A 106 -1.88 21.38 6.80
CA PHE A 106 -1.90 22.75 7.32
C PHE A 106 -0.50 23.17 7.75
N ALA A 107 0.39 23.36 6.76
CA ALA A 107 1.83 23.53 6.94
C ALA A 107 2.24 24.87 7.61
N TYR A 108 1.71 25.14 8.80
CA TYR A 108 1.98 26.33 9.62
C TYR A 108 3.20 26.18 10.54
N LEU A 109 3.75 24.97 10.66
CA LEU A 109 4.91 24.66 11.50
C LEU A 109 6.19 24.53 10.66
N PRO A 110 7.38 24.69 11.28
CA PRO A 110 8.65 24.46 10.60
C PRO A 110 8.74 23.05 10.00
N GLY A 111 9.25 22.94 8.78
CA GLY A 111 9.28 21.67 8.04
C GLY A 111 10.04 20.54 8.76
N TRP A 112 11.06 20.83 9.56
CA TRP A 112 11.77 19.82 10.34
C TRP A 112 10.89 19.14 11.40
N LEU A 113 9.92 19.86 11.96
CA LEU A 113 8.98 19.32 12.95
C LEU A 113 7.94 18.43 12.26
N ILE A 114 7.47 18.83 11.08
CA ILE A 114 6.59 18.02 10.23
C ILE A 114 7.30 16.71 9.86
N LEU A 115 8.56 16.80 9.40
CA LEU A 115 9.41 15.65 9.11
C LEU A 115 9.55 14.72 10.33
N LEU A 116 9.86 15.27 11.51
CA LEU A 116 10.07 14.47 12.72
C LEU A 116 8.83 13.64 13.08
N VAL A 117 7.66 14.28 13.08
CA VAL A 117 6.40 13.62 13.43
C VAL A 117 6.03 12.57 12.39
N ASP A 118 6.16 12.90 11.11
CA ASP A 118 5.78 11.97 10.05
C ASP A 118 6.74 10.78 9.90
N ALA A 119 8.05 11.05 9.93
CA ALA A 119 9.06 10.02 9.80
C ALA A 119 9.06 9.04 10.98
N ALA A 120 8.52 9.40 12.15
CA ALA A 120 8.48 8.53 13.32
C ALA A 120 7.60 7.28 13.13
N PHE A 121 6.53 7.36 12.32
CA PHE A 121 5.53 6.30 12.22
C PHE A 121 6.12 4.96 11.76
N LEU A 122 6.82 4.92 10.63
CA LEU A 122 7.35 3.69 10.03
C LEU A 122 8.44 2.99 10.87
N PRO A 123 9.45 3.71 11.43
CA PRO A 123 10.40 3.13 12.38
C PRO A 123 9.76 2.57 13.63
N LEU A 124 8.72 3.23 14.18
CA LEU A 124 8.00 2.73 15.35
C LEU A 124 7.22 1.44 15.03
N VAL A 125 6.58 1.35 13.86
CA VAL A 125 5.96 0.11 13.35
C VAL A 125 7.02 -0.99 13.22
N ALA A 126 8.16 -0.67 12.61
CA ALA A 126 9.25 -1.61 12.40
C ALA A 126 9.80 -2.15 13.73
N LEU A 127 10.03 -1.27 14.71
CA LEU A 127 10.49 -1.63 16.05
C LEU A 127 9.49 -2.52 16.77
N ALA A 128 8.20 -2.14 16.76
CA ALA A 128 7.15 -2.90 17.41
C ALA A 128 7.00 -4.32 16.84
N MET A 129 7.16 -4.45 15.52
CA MET A 129 7.19 -5.74 14.84
C MET A 129 8.46 -6.52 15.16
N ALA A 130 9.65 -5.92 15.00
CA ALA A 130 10.94 -6.55 15.21
C ALA A 130 11.07 -7.15 16.61
N LYS A 131 10.69 -6.38 17.65
CA LYS A 131 10.72 -6.82 19.05
C LYS A 131 9.99 -8.15 19.25
N ARG A 132 8.82 -8.33 18.62
CA ARG A 132 8.01 -9.55 18.75
C ARG A 132 8.61 -10.72 17.99
N VAL A 133 9.11 -10.47 16.78
CA VAL A 133 9.73 -11.50 15.93
C VAL A 133 11.03 -12.02 16.55
N ILE A 134 11.89 -11.13 17.03
CA ILE A 134 13.18 -11.47 17.67
C ILE A 134 12.93 -12.29 18.94
N ALA A 135 11.93 -11.92 19.74
CA ALA A 135 11.67 -12.56 21.02
C ALA A 135 11.23 -14.04 20.92
N VAL A 136 10.79 -14.49 19.74
CA VAL A 136 10.50 -15.90 19.42
C VAL A 136 11.40 -16.46 18.30
N ARG A 137 12.46 -15.74 17.93
CA ARG A 137 13.48 -16.16 16.94
C ARG A 137 12.94 -16.55 15.56
N MET A 138 11.85 -15.92 15.12
CA MET A 138 11.30 -16.15 13.77
C MET A 138 11.98 -15.29 12.70
N TRP A 139 13.27 -15.51 12.51
CA TRP A 139 14.15 -14.67 11.68
C TRP A 139 13.61 -14.42 10.27
N ARG A 140 12.95 -15.41 9.66
CA ARG A 140 12.35 -15.30 8.32
C ARG A 140 11.36 -14.14 8.20
N ASN A 141 10.68 -13.75 9.28
CA ASN A 141 9.72 -12.65 9.26
C ASN A 141 10.37 -11.28 9.51
N LEU A 142 11.65 -11.21 9.86
CA LEU A 142 12.38 -9.93 9.93
C LEU A 142 12.61 -9.30 8.56
N MET A 143 12.40 -10.03 7.46
CA MET A 143 12.47 -9.50 6.10
C MET A 143 11.60 -8.26 5.86
N PHE A 144 10.53 -8.05 6.64
CA PHE A 144 9.67 -6.87 6.53
C PHE A 144 10.24 -5.64 7.24
N VAL A 145 11.19 -5.80 8.17
CA VAL A 145 11.81 -4.68 8.89
C VAL A 145 12.64 -3.80 7.94
N PRO A 146 13.56 -4.36 7.12
CA PRO A 146 14.26 -3.55 6.10
C PRO A 146 13.32 -2.87 5.11
N VAL A 147 12.19 -3.50 4.76
CA VAL A 147 11.18 -2.89 3.87
C VAL A 147 10.55 -1.65 4.51
N LEU A 148 10.15 -1.73 5.78
CA LEU A 148 9.60 -0.60 6.52
C LEU A 148 10.62 0.54 6.68
N LEU A 149 11.89 0.19 6.94
CA LEU A 149 12.96 1.18 7.06
C LEU A 149 13.30 1.82 5.70
N ALA A 150 13.25 1.06 4.60
CA ALA A 150 13.40 1.62 3.26
C ALA A 150 12.28 2.61 2.92
N LEU A 151 11.03 2.32 3.32
CA LEU A 151 9.93 3.30 3.21
C LEU A 151 10.18 4.53 4.08
N ALA A 152 10.70 4.36 5.29
CA ALA A 152 11.03 5.50 6.15
C ALA A 152 12.12 6.39 5.52
N VAL A 153 13.15 5.78 4.92
CA VAL A 153 14.19 6.50 4.17
C VAL A 153 13.58 7.26 2.98
N ALA A 154 12.70 6.61 2.21
CA ALA A 154 12.01 7.27 1.10
C ALA A 154 11.18 8.48 1.56
N ASN A 155 10.48 8.33 2.68
CA ASN A 155 9.70 9.40 3.29
C ASN A 155 10.57 10.58 3.72
N ILE A 156 11.63 10.30 4.49
CA ILE A 156 12.59 11.31 4.95
C ILE A 156 13.20 12.05 3.75
N SER A 157 13.60 11.32 2.70
CA SER A 157 14.15 11.89 1.48
C SER A 157 13.19 12.88 0.81
N MET A 158 11.90 12.57 0.72
CA MET A 158 10.89 13.48 0.17
C MET A 158 10.75 14.77 0.98
N HIS A 159 10.78 14.69 2.32
CA HIS A 159 10.74 15.86 3.19
C HIS A 159 12.03 16.70 3.11
N MET A 160 13.20 16.06 3.09
CA MET A 160 14.48 16.75 3.05
C MET A 160 14.62 17.65 1.81
N ALA A 161 14.11 17.20 0.65
CA ALA A 161 14.07 18.00 -0.57
C ALA A 161 13.12 19.20 -0.51
N VAL A 162 12.05 19.14 0.29
CA VAL A 162 11.16 20.28 0.52
C VAL A 162 11.78 21.29 1.49
N ILE A 163 12.45 20.81 2.55
CA ILE A 163 13.02 21.66 3.60
C ILE A 163 14.29 22.36 3.13
N ASN A 164 15.10 21.72 2.27
CA ASN A 164 16.38 22.23 1.81
C ASN A 164 16.49 22.35 0.28
N PRO A 165 15.63 23.15 -0.38
CA PRO A 165 15.57 23.20 -1.83
C PRO A 165 16.87 23.71 -2.47
N GLY A 166 17.67 24.52 -1.76
CA GLY A 166 18.97 25.03 -2.23
C GLY A 166 20.16 24.12 -1.96
N ALA A 167 20.05 23.16 -1.04
CA ALA A 167 21.15 22.22 -0.72
C ALA A 167 21.09 20.95 -1.57
N ILE A 168 19.91 20.61 -2.10
CA ILE A 168 19.70 19.46 -2.96
C ILE A 168 19.55 19.94 -4.40
N ASN A 169 20.57 19.70 -5.22
CA ASN A 169 20.52 19.96 -6.65
C ASN A 169 19.29 19.26 -7.26
N ASN A 170 18.41 20.04 -7.90
CA ASN A 170 17.18 19.56 -8.51
C ASN A 170 16.25 18.81 -7.52
N SER A 171 15.85 19.51 -6.45
CA SER A 171 14.93 19.01 -5.41
C SER A 171 13.67 18.32 -5.95
N ALA A 172 13.08 18.83 -7.04
CA ALA A 172 11.93 18.21 -7.70
C ALA A 172 12.24 16.80 -8.26
N LEU A 173 13.41 16.63 -8.90
CA LEU A 173 13.86 15.32 -9.35
C LEU A 173 14.07 14.38 -8.15
N PHE A 174 14.69 14.87 -7.07
CA PHE A 174 14.93 14.05 -5.87
C PHE A 174 13.63 13.55 -5.22
N ILE A 175 12.61 14.42 -5.10
CA ILE A 175 11.27 14.04 -4.63
C ILE A 175 10.70 12.92 -5.49
N ARG A 176 10.79 13.05 -6.81
CA ARG A 176 10.29 12.06 -7.77
C ARG A 176 11.01 10.72 -7.64
N GLU A 177 12.34 10.72 -7.54
CA GLU A 177 13.09 9.47 -7.41
C GLU A 177 12.86 8.79 -6.04
N ALA A 178 12.66 9.57 -4.97
CA ALA A 178 12.27 9.05 -3.66
C ALA A 178 10.86 8.43 -3.67
N SER A 179 9.88 9.06 -4.33
CA SER A 179 8.52 8.48 -4.45
C SER A 179 8.50 7.23 -5.34
N HIS A 180 9.29 7.21 -6.42
CA HIS A 180 9.50 6.00 -7.23
C HIS A 180 10.12 4.86 -6.42
N PHE A 181 11.10 5.17 -5.57
CA PHE A 181 11.71 4.20 -4.67
C PHE A 181 10.68 3.61 -3.70
N ALA A 182 9.86 4.46 -3.06
CA ALA A 182 8.77 4.00 -2.20
C ALA A 182 7.78 3.08 -2.94
N MET A 183 7.35 3.45 -4.15
CA MET A 183 6.44 2.62 -4.95
C MET A 183 7.05 1.24 -5.28
N LEU A 184 8.34 1.18 -5.60
CA LEU A 184 9.05 -0.08 -5.86
C LEU A 184 9.19 -0.93 -4.59
N VAL A 185 9.45 -0.32 -3.43
CA VAL A 185 9.49 -1.00 -2.13
C VAL A 185 8.13 -1.58 -1.76
N ILE A 186 7.04 -0.82 -1.97
CA ILE A 186 5.67 -1.32 -1.79
C ILE A 186 5.40 -2.46 -2.79
N THR A 187 5.78 -2.31 -4.06
CA THR A 187 5.63 -3.38 -5.07
C THR A 187 6.37 -4.66 -4.64
N LEU A 188 7.57 -4.55 -4.09
CA LEU A 188 8.31 -5.68 -3.53
C LEU A 188 7.52 -6.34 -2.38
N LEU A 189 6.95 -5.54 -1.48
CA LEU A 189 6.09 -6.05 -0.42
C LEU A 189 4.86 -6.79 -0.98
N MET A 190 4.22 -6.26 -2.03
CA MET A 190 3.09 -6.92 -2.70
C MET A 190 3.48 -8.25 -3.33
N VAL A 191 4.64 -8.35 -3.99
CA VAL A 191 5.15 -9.61 -4.56
C VAL A 191 5.47 -10.64 -3.47
N LEU A 192 6.06 -10.19 -2.35
CA LEU A 192 6.41 -11.03 -1.20
C LEU A 192 5.17 -11.60 -0.50
N LEU A 193 4.20 -10.75 -0.18
CA LEU A 193 2.96 -11.15 0.49
C LEU A 193 2.04 -11.90 -0.47
N GLY A 194 1.86 -11.37 -1.68
CA GLY A 194 0.97 -11.86 -2.72
C GLY A 194 1.21 -13.34 -3.02
N GLY A 195 2.43 -13.75 -3.34
CA GLY A 195 2.64 -15.15 -3.70
C GLY A 195 2.73 -16.15 -2.55
N ARG A 196 2.66 -15.68 -1.29
CA ARG A 196 2.37 -16.58 -0.16
C ARG A 196 0.86 -16.69 0.05
N MET A 197 0.18 -15.55 0.04
CA MET A 197 -1.20 -15.42 0.48
C MET A 197 -2.21 -15.76 -0.61
N ILE A 198 -2.06 -15.21 -1.81
CA ILE A 198 -3.01 -15.38 -2.92
C ILE A 198 -3.19 -16.87 -3.28
N PRO A 199 -2.14 -17.68 -3.53
CA PRO A 199 -2.33 -19.10 -3.81
C PRO A 199 -2.90 -19.87 -2.61
N PHE A 200 -2.45 -19.58 -1.38
CA PHE A 200 -2.98 -20.21 -0.16
C PHE A 200 -4.47 -19.93 0.04
N PHE A 201 -4.86 -18.68 -0.17
CA PHE A 201 -6.22 -18.21 -0.06
C PHE A 201 -7.14 -18.78 -1.13
N THR A 202 -6.62 -18.95 -2.34
CA THR A 202 -7.35 -19.51 -3.47
C THR A 202 -7.60 -20.99 -3.25
N SER A 203 -6.54 -21.75 -2.94
CA SER A 203 -6.62 -23.20 -2.72
C SER A 203 -7.51 -23.54 -1.52
N ARG A 204 -7.36 -22.81 -0.40
CA ARG A 204 -8.16 -23.02 0.82
C ARG A 204 -9.66 -22.75 0.62
N LYS A 205 -10.02 -21.71 -0.14
CA LYS A 205 -11.43 -21.34 -0.36
C LYS A 205 -12.11 -22.23 -1.40
N LEU A 206 -11.37 -22.68 -2.41
CA LEU A 206 -11.91 -23.50 -3.51
C LEU A 206 -11.72 -25.01 -3.28
N GLY A 207 -11.06 -25.43 -2.20
CA GLY A 207 -10.98 -26.84 -1.79
C GLY A 207 -10.06 -27.70 -2.66
N PHE A 208 -8.95 -27.14 -3.15
CA PHE A 208 -7.95 -27.90 -3.91
C PHE A 208 -6.54 -27.71 -3.33
N ASP A 209 -5.59 -28.54 -3.74
CA ASP A 209 -4.21 -28.46 -3.26
C ASP A 209 -3.51 -27.17 -3.69
N GLN A 210 -2.73 -26.58 -2.78
CA GLN A 210 -1.97 -25.38 -3.12
C GLN A 210 -0.97 -25.68 -4.24
N PRO A 211 -0.93 -24.88 -5.32
CA PRO A 211 0.01 -25.08 -6.42
C PRO A 211 1.46 -25.09 -5.93
N ALA A 212 2.29 -25.94 -6.54
CA ALA A 212 3.70 -26.10 -6.20
C ALA A 212 4.47 -24.78 -6.35
N ARG A 213 5.42 -24.53 -5.44
CA ARG A 213 6.28 -23.35 -5.46
C ARG A 213 7.62 -23.69 -6.12
N TYR A 214 7.80 -23.27 -7.36
CA TYR A 214 9.07 -23.44 -8.06
C TYR A 214 10.12 -22.46 -7.54
N ARG A 215 11.20 -23.00 -6.96
CA ARG A 215 12.27 -22.20 -6.32
C ARG A 215 12.87 -21.15 -7.26
N LEU A 216 13.16 -21.52 -8.51
CA LEU A 216 13.74 -20.60 -9.50
C LEU A 216 12.78 -19.47 -9.85
N LEU A 217 11.48 -19.76 -9.97
CA LEU A 217 10.46 -18.76 -10.27
C LEU A 217 10.25 -17.79 -9.10
N GLU A 218 10.26 -18.29 -7.86
CA GLU A 218 10.22 -17.47 -6.66
C GLU A 218 11.44 -16.55 -6.57
N LEU A 219 12.64 -17.10 -6.82
CA LEU A 219 13.89 -16.33 -6.81
C LEU A 219 13.91 -15.28 -7.93
N ALA A 220 13.45 -15.62 -9.13
CA ALA A 220 13.34 -14.68 -10.23
C ALA A 220 12.35 -13.56 -9.89
N SER A 221 11.13 -13.89 -9.44
CA SER A 221 10.07 -12.92 -9.18
C SER A 221 10.40 -11.95 -8.05
N ILE A 222 11.00 -12.45 -6.96
CA ILE A 222 11.35 -11.65 -5.77
C ILE A 222 12.73 -11.01 -5.93
N GLY A 223 13.72 -11.79 -6.40
CA GLY A 223 15.11 -11.36 -6.49
C GLY A 223 15.33 -10.27 -7.52
N THR A 224 14.67 -10.33 -8.68
CA THR A 224 14.78 -9.27 -9.69
C THR A 224 14.14 -7.97 -9.20
N LEU A 225 13.01 -8.05 -8.50
CA LEU A 225 12.36 -6.88 -7.92
C LEU A 225 13.17 -6.29 -6.75
N ALA A 226 13.82 -7.13 -5.95
CA ALA A 226 14.77 -6.68 -4.94
C ALA A 226 15.98 -5.98 -5.58
N ALA A 227 16.51 -6.52 -6.69
CA ALA A 227 17.59 -5.88 -7.45
C ALA A 227 17.18 -4.51 -8.02
N ILE A 228 15.94 -4.38 -8.51
CA ILE A 228 15.35 -3.09 -8.95
C ILE A 228 15.33 -2.09 -7.80
N VAL A 229 14.86 -2.50 -6.61
CA VAL A 229 14.82 -1.66 -5.41
C VAL A 229 16.22 -1.22 -5.00
N ILE A 230 17.19 -2.14 -4.97
CA ILE A 230 18.59 -1.83 -4.64
C ILE A 230 19.19 -0.86 -5.67
N LEU A 231 19.01 -1.12 -6.96
CA LEU A 231 19.51 -0.25 -8.02
C LEU A 231 18.91 1.15 -7.91
N ARG A 232 17.61 1.25 -7.58
CA ARG A 232 16.95 2.54 -7.36
C ARG A 232 17.49 3.25 -6.12
N ALA A 233 17.76 2.54 -5.03
CA ALA A 233 18.38 3.12 -3.84
C ALA A 233 19.78 3.68 -4.15
N VAL A 234 20.59 2.94 -4.90
CA VAL A 234 21.91 3.41 -5.35
C VAL A 234 21.77 4.65 -6.25
N SER A 235 20.80 4.66 -7.15
CA SER A 235 20.52 5.81 -8.03
C SER A 235 20.01 7.04 -7.27
N LEU A 236 19.49 6.90 -6.06
CA LEU A 236 19.09 8.02 -5.20
C LEU A 236 20.29 8.65 -4.48
N LEU A 237 21.30 7.83 -4.18
CA LEU A 237 22.51 8.21 -3.45
C LEU A 237 23.68 8.58 -4.37
N SER A 238 23.52 8.45 -5.69
CA SER A 238 24.57 8.70 -6.68
C SER A 238 23.99 9.22 -8.00
N ASP A 239 24.83 9.78 -8.87
CA ASP A 239 24.43 10.22 -10.22
C ASP A 239 24.27 9.06 -11.23
N LEU A 240 24.18 7.81 -10.76
CA LEU A 240 24.07 6.63 -11.61
C LEU A 240 22.72 6.61 -12.37
N ARG A 241 22.78 6.77 -13.69
CA ARG A 241 21.60 6.66 -14.58
C ARG A 241 21.61 5.36 -15.35
N ALA A 242 21.14 4.28 -14.73
CA ALA A 242 21.12 2.94 -15.31
C ALA A 242 19.79 2.56 -15.97
N ASN A 243 19.17 3.46 -16.76
CA ASN A 243 17.81 3.29 -17.29
C ASN A 243 17.63 1.98 -18.10
N LYS A 244 18.61 1.61 -18.93
CA LYS A 244 18.56 0.37 -19.72
C LYS A 244 18.58 -0.88 -18.84
N LEU A 245 19.44 -0.90 -17.82
CA LEU A 245 19.51 -2.00 -16.85
C LEU A 245 18.22 -2.07 -16.02
N MET A 246 17.71 -0.93 -15.57
CA MET A 246 16.44 -0.83 -14.85
C MET A 246 15.29 -1.42 -15.67
N ALA A 247 15.17 -1.01 -16.94
CA ALA A 247 14.14 -1.51 -17.84
C ALA A 247 14.27 -3.02 -18.09
N ALA A 248 15.49 -3.53 -18.31
CA ALA A 248 15.73 -4.96 -18.48
C ALA A 248 15.31 -5.76 -17.24
N LEU A 249 15.70 -5.32 -16.04
CA LEU A 249 15.29 -5.95 -14.79
C LEU A 249 13.77 -5.91 -14.60
N MET A 250 13.12 -4.79 -14.93
CA MET A 250 11.66 -4.64 -14.87
C MET A 250 10.94 -5.62 -15.80
N LEU A 251 11.44 -5.85 -17.02
CA LEU A 251 10.88 -6.84 -17.94
C LEU A 251 11.05 -8.27 -17.42
N ILE A 252 12.21 -8.62 -16.86
CA ILE A 252 12.42 -9.94 -16.24
C ILE A 252 11.49 -10.12 -15.05
N ALA A 253 11.35 -9.10 -14.19
CA ALA A 253 10.44 -9.09 -13.05
C ALA A 253 8.98 -9.23 -13.51
N ALA A 254 8.59 -8.57 -14.60
CA ALA A 254 7.24 -8.68 -15.15
C ALA A 254 6.96 -10.09 -15.68
N VAL A 255 7.84 -10.64 -16.51
CA VAL A 255 7.65 -12.00 -17.08
C VAL A 255 7.60 -13.05 -15.98
N SER A 256 8.54 -13.01 -15.02
CA SER A 256 8.55 -13.95 -13.91
C SER A 256 7.32 -13.83 -13.02
N ASN A 257 6.85 -12.62 -12.70
CA ASN A 257 5.63 -12.45 -11.90
C ASN A 257 4.35 -12.82 -12.66
N ALA A 258 4.29 -12.61 -13.98
CA ALA A 258 3.18 -13.06 -14.82
C ALA A 258 3.11 -14.60 -14.88
N TRP A 259 4.26 -15.25 -15.07
CA TRP A 259 4.37 -16.72 -15.01
C TRP A 259 3.97 -17.22 -13.61
N ARG A 260 4.47 -16.60 -12.55
CA ARG A 260 4.13 -16.97 -11.18
C ARG A 260 2.62 -16.88 -10.92
N LEU A 261 1.97 -15.80 -11.38
CA LEU A 261 0.52 -15.62 -11.27
C LEU A 261 -0.26 -16.71 -12.02
N SER A 262 0.19 -17.11 -13.22
CA SER A 262 -0.49 -18.15 -14.01
C SER A 262 -0.54 -19.52 -13.30
N HIS A 263 0.36 -19.79 -12.36
CA HIS A 263 0.38 -21.04 -11.61
C HIS A 263 -0.62 -21.06 -10.45
N TRP A 264 -1.16 -19.91 -10.04
CA TRP A 264 -2.06 -19.82 -8.89
C TRP A 264 -3.52 -20.18 -9.21
N GLN A 265 -3.81 -20.58 -10.45
CA GLN A 265 -5.13 -21.01 -10.90
C GLN A 265 -6.23 -19.97 -10.64
N GLY A 266 -5.90 -18.68 -10.79
CA GLY A 266 -6.80 -17.56 -10.49
C GLY A 266 -8.08 -17.55 -11.31
N TRP A 267 -8.08 -18.14 -12.51
CA TRP A 267 -9.28 -18.27 -13.36
C TRP A 267 -10.41 -19.07 -12.68
N ARG A 268 -10.11 -19.93 -11.70
CA ARG A 268 -11.13 -20.66 -10.93
C ARG A 268 -11.89 -19.77 -9.93
N SER A 269 -11.42 -18.55 -9.69
CA SER A 269 -11.91 -17.66 -8.64
C SER A 269 -12.92 -16.59 -9.09
N PHE A 270 -13.39 -16.64 -10.34
CA PHE A 270 -14.26 -15.60 -10.93
C PHE A 270 -15.58 -15.36 -10.18
N ARG A 271 -16.08 -16.37 -9.43
CA ARG A 271 -17.30 -16.24 -8.59
C ARG A 271 -17.03 -15.66 -7.20
N GLU A 272 -15.77 -15.45 -6.83
CA GLU A 272 -15.35 -15.05 -5.48
C GLU A 272 -14.59 -13.72 -5.52
N PRO A 273 -15.26 -12.56 -5.31
CA PRO A 273 -14.63 -11.25 -5.49
C PRO A 273 -13.40 -10.97 -4.66
N LEU A 274 -13.34 -11.45 -3.41
CA LEU A 274 -12.11 -11.32 -2.61
C LEU A 274 -10.94 -12.11 -3.17
N LEU A 275 -11.17 -13.10 -4.01
CA LEU A 275 -10.11 -13.88 -4.67
C LEU A 275 -9.75 -13.28 -6.02
N TRP A 276 -10.73 -13.10 -6.92
CA TRP A 276 -10.41 -12.55 -8.25
C TRP A 276 -9.83 -11.13 -8.14
N GLY A 277 -10.26 -10.32 -7.15
CA GLY A 277 -9.68 -9.01 -6.88
C GLY A 277 -8.19 -9.07 -6.53
N LEU A 278 -7.76 -10.10 -5.79
CA LEU A 278 -6.35 -10.34 -5.48
C LEU A 278 -5.56 -10.76 -6.72
N HIS A 279 -6.08 -11.68 -7.54
CA HIS A 279 -5.42 -12.09 -8.78
C HIS A 279 -5.33 -10.95 -9.79
N ALA A 280 -6.41 -10.21 -9.99
CA ALA A 280 -6.46 -9.06 -10.87
C ALA A 280 -5.49 -7.97 -10.41
N SER A 281 -5.49 -7.62 -9.12
CA SER A 281 -4.54 -6.65 -8.58
C SER A 281 -3.07 -7.09 -8.71
N TYR A 282 -2.80 -8.39 -8.58
CA TYR A 282 -1.45 -8.90 -8.80
C TYR A 282 -1.06 -8.82 -10.29
N ALA A 283 -1.99 -9.01 -11.22
CA ALA A 283 -1.75 -8.87 -12.66
C ALA A 283 -1.34 -7.45 -13.08
N PHE A 284 -1.71 -6.43 -12.29
CA PHE A 284 -1.24 -5.06 -12.50
C PHE A 284 0.24 -4.85 -12.14
N ILE A 285 0.87 -5.74 -11.37
CA ILE A 285 2.32 -5.69 -11.11
C ILE A 285 3.12 -5.88 -12.41
N PRO A 286 3.01 -7.01 -13.12
CA PRO A 286 3.73 -7.19 -14.37
C PRO A 286 3.31 -6.16 -15.43
N LEU A 287 2.03 -5.79 -15.52
CA LEU A 287 1.58 -4.73 -16.43
C LEU A 287 2.30 -3.40 -16.14
N GLY A 288 2.28 -2.95 -14.89
CA GLY A 288 2.94 -1.70 -14.48
C GLY A 288 4.45 -1.73 -14.71
N LEU A 289 5.10 -2.86 -14.46
CA LEU A 289 6.54 -3.02 -14.71
C LEU A 289 6.89 -2.99 -16.22
N VAL A 290 6.07 -3.60 -17.08
CA VAL A 290 6.24 -3.51 -18.55
C VAL A 290 6.05 -2.08 -19.02
N MET A 291 4.99 -1.40 -18.56
CA MET A 291 4.74 -0.01 -18.89
C MET A 291 5.89 0.89 -18.43
N TRP A 292 6.42 0.67 -17.23
CA TRP A 292 7.54 1.47 -16.71
C TRP A 292 8.81 1.24 -17.53
N ALA A 293 9.15 -0.02 -17.84
CA ALA A 293 10.28 -0.35 -18.70
C ALA A 293 10.16 0.32 -20.08
N TRP A 294 8.97 0.25 -20.70
CA TRP A 294 8.68 0.91 -21.97
C TRP A 294 8.91 2.41 -21.89
N GLN A 295 8.38 3.07 -20.85
CA GLN A 295 8.49 4.52 -20.67
C GLN A 295 9.94 4.96 -20.43
N LEU A 296 10.73 4.17 -19.71
CA LEU A 296 12.17 4.42 -19.54
C LEU A 296 12.95 4.30 -20.85
N ILE A 297 12.60 3.35 -21.73
CA ILE A 297 13.27 3.14 -23.02
C ILE A 297 12.85 4.20 -24.05
N SER A 298 11.56 4.55 -24.08
CA SER A 298 10.98 5.50 -25.03
C SER A 298 11.17 6.97 -24.61
N GLY A 299 11.65 7.24 -23.40
CA GLY A 299 11.78 8.60 -22.87
C GLY A 299 10.45 9.26 -22.50
N GLN A 300 9.36 8.48 -22.40
CA GLN A 300 8.06 8.99 -21.96
C GLN A 300 8.02 9.17 -20.44
N HIS A 301 7.08 10.01 -19.98
CA HIS A 301 6.83 10.16 -18.56
C HIS A 301 6.23 8.88 -17.96
N VAL A 302 6.57 8.58 -16.70
CA VAL A 302 6.32 7.25 -16.09
C VAL A 302 5.02 7.16 -15.27
N GLU A 303 4.22 8.22 -15.22
CA GLU A 303 3.08 8.34 -14.31
C GLU A 303 2.01 7.29 -14.62
N SER A 304 1.76 6.98 -15.89
CA SER A 304 0.79 5.94 -16.25
C SER A 304 1.19 4.55 -15.74
N ALA A 305 2.47 4.20 -15.76
CA ALA A 305 2.96 2.96 -15.16
C ALA A 305 2.87 2.98 -13.63
N LEU A 306 3.23 4.10 -12.99
CA LEU A 306 3.08 4.26 -11.56
C LEU A 306 1.62 4.10 -11.12
N HIS A 307 0.66 4.62 -11.88
CA HIS A 307 -0.76 4.48 -11.55
C HIS A 307 -1.30 3.07 -11.83
N ALA A 308 -0.72 2.32 -12.78
CA ALA A 308 -1.00 0.89 -12.91
C ALA A 308 -0.62 0.14 -11.62
N LEU A 309 0.58 0.43 -11.08
CA LEU A 309 1.04 -0.13 -9.81
C LEU A 309 0.26 0.41 -8.60
N ALA A 310 -0.05 1.70 -8.55
CA ALA A 310 -0.67 2.35 -7.39
C ALA A 310 -2.18 2.07 -7.29
N ILE A 311 -2.93 2.15 -8.38
CA ILE A 311 -4.39 1.93 -8.39
C ILE A 311 -4.70 0.46 -8.62
N GLY A 312 -4.18 -0.08 -9.73
CA GLY A 312 -4.49 -1.43 -10.18
C GLY A 312 -3.92 -2.48 -9.26
N SER A 313 -2.68 -2.30 -8.78
CA SER A 313 -2.07 -3.24 -7.84
C SER A 313 -2.29 -2.85 -6.38
N MET A 314 -1.63 -1.82 -5.88
CA MET A 314 -1.65 -1.45 -4.46
C MET A 314 -3.07 -1.18 -3.96
N GLY A 315 -3.80 -0.24 -4.56
CA GLY A 315 -5.16 0.13 -4.15
C GLY A 315 -6.14 -1.05 -4.21
N THR A 316 -6.14 -1.80 -5.31
CA THR A 316 -7.07 -2.93 -5.45
C THR A 316 -6.71 -4.10 -4.53
N MET A 317 -5.42 -4.41 -4.37
CA MET A 317 -4.97 -5.46 -3.47
C MET A 317 -5.28 -5.10 -2.01
N ILE A 318 -5.06 -3.84 -1.64
CA ILE A 318 -5.41 -3.31 -0.32
C ILE A 318 -6.91 -3.49 -0.06
N LEU A 319 -7.78 -3.06 -0.96
CA LEU A 319 -9.24 -3.18 -0.78
C LEU A 319 -9.67 -4.65 -0.60
N ALA A 320 -9.17 -5.55 -1.46
CA ALA A 320 -9.47 -6.98 -1.37
C ALA A 320 -8.94 -7.63 -0.07
N MET A 321 -7.71 -7.28 0.34
CA MET A 321 -7.11 -7.78 1.58
C MET A 321 -7.83 -7.22 2.81
N MET A 322 -8.12 -5.92 2.85
CA MET A 322 -8.82 -5.28 3.96
C MET A 322 -10.17 -5.92 4.19
N ALA A 323 -10.97 -6.11 3.13
CA ALA A 323 -12.25 -6.78 3.21
C ALA A 323 -12.13 -8.20 3.80
N ARG A 324 -11.19 -9.00 3.27
CA ARG A 324 -10.97 -10.37 3.73
C ARG A 324 -10.48 -10.44 5.19
N VAL A 325 -9.45 -9.67 5.52
CA VAL A 325 -8.80 -9.64 6.84
C VAL A 325 -9.79 -9.15 7.89
N SER A 326 -10.62 -8.16 7.55
CA SER A 326 -11.65 -7.64 8.46
C SER A 326 -12.66 -8.72 8.83
N LEU A 327 -13.13 -9.54 7.89
CA LEU A 327 -14.06 -10.64 8.22
C LEU A 327 -13.34 -11.74 9.01
N GLY A 328 -12.18 -12.18 8.52
CA GLY A 328 -11.44 -13.29 9.11
C GLY A 328 -10.97 -13.03 10.55
N HIS A 329 -10.45 -11.84 10.84
CA HIS A 329 -9.96 -11.49 12.19
C HIS A 329 -11.06 -11.03 13.14
N THR A 330 -12.28 -10.80 12.63
CA THR A 330 -13.42 -10.47 13.48
C THR A 330 -14.35 -11.65 13.75
N GLY A 331 -13.93 -12.87 13.37
CA GLY A 331 -14.69 -14.11 13.58
C GLY A 331 -15.93 -14.23 12.69
N ARG A 332 -16.00 -13.46 11.59
CA ARG A 332 -17.14 -13.46 10.67
C ARG A 332 -16.87 -14.36 9.47
N PRO A 333 -17.92 -14.95 8.85
CA PRO A 333 -17.76 -15.70 7.61
C PRO A 333 -17.05 -14.86 6.55
N ILE A 334 -16.01 -15.41 5.91
CA ILE A 334 -15.27 -14.75 4.83
C ILE A 334 -16.08 -14.89 3.53
N GLN A 335 -17.18 -14.14 3.47
CA GLN A 335 -18.04 -13.98 2.31
C GLN A 335 -18.08 -12.50 1.95
N THR A 336 -18.14 -12.19 0.65
CA THR A 336 -18.15 -10.80 0.21
C THR A 336 -19.37 -10.07 0.74
N LEU A 337 -19.15 -9.00 1.50
CA LEU A 337 -20.24 -8.07 1.84
C LEU A 337 -20.72 -7.34 0.57
N PRO A 338 -21.98 -6.87 0.56
CA PRO A 338 -22.56 -6.17 -0.59
C PRO A 338 -21.67 -5.05 -1.13
N GLY A 339 -21.70 -4.85 -2.45
CA GLY A 339 -20.98 -3.78 -3.13
C GLY A 339 -19.48 -4.01 -3.31
N ILE A 340 -18.81 -4.87 -2.54
CA ILE A 340 -17.34 -5.03 -2.63
C ILE A 340 -16.88 -5.58 -3.99
N GLY A 341 -17.65 -6.50 -4.59
CA GLY A 341 -17.35 -6.96 -5.95
C GLY A 341 -17.43 -5.83 -6.97
N VAL A 342 -18.42 -4.94 -6.84
CA VAL A 342 -18.56 -3.75 -7.69
C VAL A 342 -17.41 -2.78 -7.45
N ALA A 343 -17.07 -2.50 -6.19
CA ALA A 343 -15.95 -1.64 -5.82
C ALA A 343 -14.62 -2.11 -6.43
N LEU A 344 -14.32 -3.41 -6.36
CA LEU A 344 -13.12 -3.99 -6.98
C LEU A 344 -13.14 -3.81 -8.51
N THR A 345 -14.28 -4.06 -9.16
CA THR A 345 -14.40 -3.89 -10.62
C THR A 345 -14.20 -2.43 -11.02
N VAL A 346 -14.87 -1.50 -10.34
CA VAL A 346 -14.77 -0.06 -10.56
C VAL A 346 -13.33 0.42 -10.41
N LEU A 347 -12.62 -0.06 -9.37
CA LEU A 347 -11.23 0.32 -9.13
C LEU A 347 -10.27 -0.23 -10.19
N LEU A 348 -10.49 -1.46 -10.69
CA LEU A 348 -9.71 -2.02 -11.80
C LEU A 348 -9.95 -1.27 -13.11
N LEU A 349 -11.20 -0.90 -13.41
CA LEU A 349 -11.52 -0.07 -14.57
C LEU A 349 -10.87 1.31 -14.45
N ALA A 350 -10.91 1.93 -13.27
CA ALA A 350 -10.21 3.18 -13.01
C ALA A 350 -8.69 3.04 -13.20
N ALA A 351 -8.10 1.91 -12.80
CA ALA A 351 -6.70 1.64 -13.06
C ALA A 351 -6.40 1.56 -14.56
N LEU A 352 -7.20 0.84 -15.35
CA LEU A 352 -7.05 0.76 -16.82
C LEU A 352 -7.19 2.14 -17.48
N LEU A 353 -8.18 2.94 -17.05
CA LEU A 353 -8.37 4.30 -17.53
C LEU A 353 -7.16 5.19 -17.21
N ARG A 354 -6.66 5.14 -15.98
CA ARG A 354 -5.54 6.01 -15.56
C ARG A 354 -4.20 5.60 -16.17
N SER A 355 -4.05 4.34 -16.55
CA SER A 355 -2.81 3.77 -17.05
C SER A 355 -2.86 3.56 -18.57
N VAL A 356 -3.44 2.45 -19.00
CA VAL A 356 -3.46 2.00 -20.41
C VAL A 356 -4.17 3.02 -21.30
N TRP A 357 -5.36 3.50 -20.92
CA TRP A 357 -6.14 4.40 -21.75
C TRP A 357 -5.40 5.73 -22.00
N LEU A 358 -4.79 6.33 -20.98
CA LEU A 358 -4.05 7.59 -21.15
C LEU A 358 -2.76 7.45 -21.95
N VAL A 359 -2.18 6.24 -22.03
CA VAL A 359 -1.07 5.97 -22.96
C VAL A 359 -1.57 5.97 -24.41
N LEU A 360 -2.77 5.46 -24.67
CA LEU A 360 -3.37 5.40 -26.01
C LEU A 360 -4.03 6.72 -26.45
N PHE A 361 -4.62 7.45 -25.50
CA PHE A 361 -5.41 8.66 -25.73
C PHE A 361 -4.97 9.81 -24.80
N PRO A 362 -3.75 10.35 -24.97
CA PRO A 362 -3.15 11.31 -24.03
C PRO A 362 -3.84 12.68 -23.96
N TYR A 363 -4.79 12.98 -24.86
CA TYR A 363 -5.56 14.22 -24.84
C TYR A 363 -6.84 14.13 -23.98
N SER A 364 -7.17 12.96 -23.44
CA SER A 364 -8.38 12.72 -22.64
C SER A 364 -8.23 13.01 -21.13
N ASN A 365 -7.10 13.60 -20.72
CA ASN A 365 -6.65 13.68 -19.33
C ASN A 365 -7.67 14.31 -18.36
N GLN A 366 -8.30 15.42 -18.74
CA GLN A 366 -9.10 16.25 -17.84
C GLN A 366 -10.31 15.49 -17.24
N TRP A 367 -11.08 14.79 -18.08
CA TRP A 367 -12.24 14.03 -17.61
C TRP A 367 -11.82 12.68 -17.02
N VAL A 368 -10.77 12.04 -17.56
CA VAL A 368 -10.27 10.76 -17.04
C VAL A 368 -9.82 10.89 -15.59
N TYR A 369 -9.11 11.97 -15.23
CA TYR A 369 -8.68 12.17 -13.84
C TYR A 369 -9.88 12.24 -12.90
N SER A 370 -10.91 13.00 -13.26
CA SER A 370 -12.11 13.15 -12.44
C SER A 370 -12.84 11.81 -12.24
N ILE A 371 -13.05 11.05 -13.32
CA ILE A 371 -13.72 9.74 -13.25
C ILE A 371 -12.92 8.75 -12.41
N VAL A 372 -11.60 8.69 -12.58
CA VAL A 372 -10.72 7.79 -11.82
C VAL A 372 -10.75 8.12 -10.33
N ILE A 373 -10.73 9.41 -9.98
CA ILE A 373 -10.79 9.86 -8.59
C ILE A 373 -12.15 9.51 -7.97
N ILE A 374 -13.25 9.77 -8.67
CA ILE A 374 -14.60 9.44 -8.20
C ILE A 374 -14.76 7.92 -8.03
N ALA A 375 -14.27 7.13 -8.99
CA ALA A 375 -14.26 5.67 -8.93
C ALA A 375 -13.49 5.15 -7.71
N TRP A 376 -12.33 5.75 -7.40
CA TRP A 376 -11.59 5.46 -6.16
C TRP A 376 -12.44 5.75 -4.93
N CYS A 377 -13.01 6.95 -4.82
CA CYS A 377 -13.81 7.38 -3.68
C CYS A 377 -15.02 6.46 -3.46
N ILE A 378 -15.77 6.13 -4.51
CA ILE A 378 -16.90 5.18 -4.44
C ILE A 378 -16.43 3.83 -3.90
N SER A 379 -15.32 3.31 -4.42
CA SER A 379 -14.83 1.97 -4.05
C SER A 379 -14.44 1.88 -2.56
N TYR A 380 -13.73 2.88 -2.04
CA TYR A 380 -13.35 2.93 -0.63
C TYR A 380 -14.50 3.35 0.29
N LEU A 381 -15.46 4.14 -0.18
CA LEU A 381 -16.67 4.46 0.56
C LEU A 381 -17.54 3.20 0.79
N ILE A 382 -17.67 2.32 -0.21
CA ILE A 382 -18.35 1.03 -0.06
C ILE A 382 -17.69 0.20 1.06
N PHE A 383 -16.35 0.16 1.11
CA PHE A 383 -15.64 -0.49 2.22
C PHE A 383 -15.98 0.15 3.56
N LEU A 384 -15.90 1.48 3.68
CA LEU A 384 -16.20 2.19 4.93
C LEU A 384 -17.62 1.89 5.41
N LEU A 385 -18.62 1.98 4.54
CA LEU A 385 -20.02 1.75 4.89
C LEU A 385 -20.27 0.32 5.40
N HIS A 386 -19.74 -0.69 4.71
CA HIS A 386 -20.03 -2.09 5.07
C HIS A 386 -19.09 -2.67 6.14
N TYR A 387 -17.88 -2.14 6.30
CA TYR A 387 -16.87 -2.69 7.22
C TYR A 387 -16.74 -1.90 8.53
N THR A 388 -17.39 -0.74 8.68
CA THR A 388 -17.45 -0.04 9.98
C THR A 388 -17.98 -0.95 11.08
N VAL A 389 -19.10 -1.64 10.87
CA VAL A 389 -19.67 -2.54 11.89
C VAL A 389 -18.68 -3.66 12.26
N PRO A 390 -18.12 -4.43 11.31
CA PRO A 390 -17.10 -5.42 11.62
C PRO A 390 -15.91 -4.89 12.44
N LEU A 391 -15.39 -3.70 12.08
CA LEU A 391 -14.19 -3.13 12.67
C LEU A 391 -14.41 -2.49 14.04
N PHE A 392 -15.62 -2.00 14.34
CA PHE A 392 -15.95 -1.29 15.58
C PHE A 392 -16.63 -2.16 16.63
N THR A 393 -17.13 -3.34 16.24
CA THR A 393 -17.80 -4.26 17.17
C THR A 393 -16.87 -5.39 17.63
N ALA A 394 -17.21 -6.00 18.76
CA ALA A 394 -16.52 -7.20 19.26
C ALA A 394 -16.57 -8.33 18.21
N ARG A 395 -15.64 -9.29 18.33
CA ARG A 395 -15.68 -10.48 17.47
C ARG A 395 -16.98 -11.24 17.67
N ALA A 396 -17.48 -11.84 16.60
CA ALA A 396 -18.71 -12.61 16.62
C ALA A 396 -18.60 -13.88 17.50
N ASP A 397 -17.40 -14.40 17.70
CA ASP A 397 -17.10 -15.60 18.48
C ASP A 397 -16.64 -15.32 19.93
N GLY A 398 -16.68 -14.05 20.38
CA GLY A 398 -16.33 -13.67 21.75
C GLY A 398 -14.83 -13.61 22.07
N ASN A 399 -13.95 -13.95 21.12
CA ASN A 399 -12.50 -13.96 21.33
C ASN A 399 -11.86 -12.57 21.27
N ASP A 400 -10.61 -12.51 21.74
CA ASP A 400 -9.75 -11.33 21.62
C ASP A 400 -9.29 -11.15 20.17
N GLY A 401 -9.90 -10.20 19.46
CA GLY A 401 -9.42 -9.71 18.18
C GLY A 401 -10.21 -8.53 17.70
#